data_AF-A0A8C0CMB4-F1
#
_entry.id   AF-A0A8C0CMB4-F1
#
_cell.length_a   1.000
_cell.length_b   1.000
_cell.length_c   1.000
_cell.angle_alpha   90.00
_cell.angle_beta   90.00
_cell.angle_gamma   90.00
#
_symmetry.space_group_name_H-M   'P 1'
#
loop_
_entity.id
_entity.type
_entity.pdbx_description
1 polymer ?
#
loop_
_entity_poly.entity_id
_entity_poly.type
_entity_poly.pdbx_seq_one_letter_code
_entity_poly.pdbx_strand_id
1 'polypeptide(L)'
;MDFSKGVGAAAYNEKSERQLYKVFSTEMEKNKLKLQGLNNYPGVPQGTREKRENRFPVLNLMGPNQEKIDEAQAWIQRILTLQDYHIIEDMHILCLGKKKHDYLSQLQKTSWVSISEMISPGKAHLEIKGAQADLIKAVMNIEHMLCEVQEEMARKKERFLWSLSGQQTDQQPENQNQMKENAFLKCLKLSAREIQDQKKQFEDCGLRVIKVEKIDNALLMAAFQRRKKMMEDRTHGKPVSHRLFQQVPHQFCKMVCRVGFHRMYSVPCDPKYGAGIYFTKNLKNIAHQIKKTSATDKLIYVFEAEVLTGSFCKGHQLNIVPPPLHPGAVDYHDSVVDNVSSPETFVVFNDTQAVPQYLWTCIQDHVQDYSGQMMLSPQQPWRKLSSGSSVD
;
A
#
# COMPACT_ATOMS: atom_id res chain seq x y z
N MET A 1 -32.44 -26.11 -22.25
CA MET A 1 -32.85 -26.79 -21.01
C MET A 1 -32.46 -25.89 -19.86
N ASP A 2 -33.47 -25.46 -19.15
CA ASP A 2 -33.43 -24.57 -18.00
C ASP A 2 -32.92 -25.35 -16.78
N PHE A 3 -31.93 -24.83 -16.07
CA PHE A 3 -31.57 -25.31 -14.73
C PHE A 3 -31.15 -24.12 -13.86
N SER A 4 -32.16 -23.51 -13.23
CA SER A 4 -31.99 -22.75 -12.00
C SER A 4 -31.97 -23.68 -10.78
N LYS A 5 -31.34 -23.18 -9.72
CA LYS A 5 -31.24 -23.68 -8.32
C LYS A 5 -30.02 -24.53 -7.99
N GLY A 6 -29.15 -23.90 -7.20
CA GLY A 6 -28.11 -24.51 -6.38
C GLY A 6 -27.48 -23.45 -5.47
N VAL A 7 -28.22 -23.02 -4.45
CA VAL A 7 -27.67 -22.23 -3.33
C VAL A 7 -26.74 -23.16 -2.55
N GLY A 8 -25.45 -22.86 -2.59
CA GLY A 8 -24.43 -23.52 -1.77
C GLY A 8 -23.39 -22.49 -1.38
N ALA A 9 -23.54 -21.92 -0.19
CA ALA A 9 -22.51 -21.10 0.44
C ALA A 9 -21.30 -22.00 0.73
N ALA A 10 -20.35 -22.07 -0.20
CA ALA A 10 -19.09 -22.77 0.01
C ALA A 10 -18.20 -21.93 0.93
N ALA A 11 -17.90 -22.48 2.10
CA ALA A 11 -16.91 -21.95 3.02
C ALA A 11 -15.54 -21.85 2.30
N TYR A 12 -15.06 -20.62 2.12
CA TYR A 12 -13.75 -20.35 1.52
C TYR A 12 -12.61 -20.82 2.44
N ASN A 13 -11.71 -21.63 1.88
CA ASN A 13 -10.57 -22.24 2.55
C ASN A 13 -9.27 -21.53 2.12
N GLU A 14 -8.59 -20.90 3.08
CA GLU A 14 -7.46 -19.98 2.92
C GLU A 14 -6.10 -20.64 2.63
N LYS A 15 -6.07 -21.98 2.54
CA LYS A 15 -4.95 -22.67 1.89
C LYS A 15 -4.79 -22.26 0.41
N SER A 16 -5.79 -21.60 -0.17
CA SER A 16 -5.89 -21.21 -1.57
C SER A 16 -4.75 -20.34 -2.10
N GLU A 17 -4.41 -19.18 -1.52
CA GLU A 17 -3.53 -18.21 -2.22
C GLU A 17 -2.05 -18.64 -2.28
N ARG A 18 -1.50 -19.16 -1.18
CA ARG A 18 -0.12 -19.70 -1.16
C ARG A 18 0.00 -20.98 -1.99
N GLN A 19 -1.07 -21.79 -2.04
CA GLN A 19 -1.15 -22.91 -2.97
C GLN A 19 -1.30 -22.42 -4.41
N LEU A 20 -2.05 -21.36 -4.67
CA LEU A 20 -2.24 -20.77 -5.99
C LEU A 20 -0.91 -20.20 -6.51
N TYR A 21 -0.13 -19.52 -5.67
CA TYR A 21 1.23 -19.08 -6.01
C TYR A 21 2.16 -20.27 -6.29
N LYS A 22 2.09 -21.34 -5.50
CA LYS A 22 2.87 -22.56 -5.74
C LYS A 22 2.47 -23.26 -7.04
N VAL A 23 1.17 -23.36 -7.32
CA VAL A 23 0.62 -23.92 -8.56
C VAL A 23 1.04 -23.07 -9.75
N PHE A 24 0.90 -21.75 -9.66
CA PHE A 24 1.36 -20.81 -10.68
C PHE A 24 2.87 -20.95 -10.93
N SER A 25 3.70 -20.92 -9.89
CA SER A 25 5.15 -21.07 -9.99
C SER A 25 5.55 -22.42 -10.61
N THR A 26 4.86 -23.50 -10.22
CA THR A 26 5.09 -24.85 -10.77
C THR A 26 4.73 -24.92 -12.25
N GLU A 27 3.60 -24.33 -12.65
CA GLU A 27 3.18 -24.30 -14.05
C GLU A 27 4.10 -23.40 -14.90
N MET A 28 4.62 -22.30 -14.34
CA MET A 28 5.62 -21.47 -15.01
C MET A 28 6.94 -22.22 -15.23
N GLU A 29 7.45 -22.93 -14.23
CA GLU A 29 8.66 -23.77 -14.39
C GLU A 29 8.43 -24.93 -15.36
N LYS A 30 7.25 -25.55 -15.35
CA LYS A 30 6.88 -26.59 -16.33
C LYS A 30 6.86 -26.05 -17.76
N ASN A 31 6.38 -24.83 -17.99
CA ASN A 31 6.37 -24.22 -19.32
C ASN A 31 7.75 -23.72 -19.76
N LYS A 32 8.60 -23.31 -18.81
CA LYS A 32 10.02 -23.01 -19.06
C LYS A 32 10.80 -24.25 -19.55
N LEU A 33 10.52 -25.43 -19.00
CA LEU A 33 11.10 -26.70 -19.48
C LEU A 33 10.63 -27.06 -20.90
N LYS A 34 9.37 -26.74 -21.28
CA LYS A 34 8.88 -26.91 -22.65
C LYS A 34 9.57 -25.99 -23.65
N LEU A 35 9.91 -24.77 -23.24
CA LEU A 35 10.64 -23.81 -24.07
C LEU A 35 12.11 -24.21 -24.28
N GLN A 36 12.74 -24.86 -23.30
CA GLN A 36 14.10 -25.39 -23.42
C GLN A 36 14.19 -26.66 -24.30
N GLY A 37 13.08 -27.37 -24.53
CA GLY A 37 13.00 -28.55 -25.39
C GLY A 37 12.88 -28.27 -26.89
N LEU A 38 12.82 -27.01 -27.32
CA LEU A 38 12.62 -26.65 -28.74
C LEU A 38 13.90 -26.66 -29.60
N ASN A 39 15.08 -26.93 -29.01
CA ASN A 39 16.34 -26.92 -29.76
C ASN A 39 16.68 -28.25 -30.47
N ASN A 40 15.85 -29.30 -30.39
CA ASN A 40 16.11 -30.55 -31.11
C ASN A 40 14.81 -31.15 -31.68
N TYR A 41 14.53 -30.89 -32.95
CA TYR A 41 13.70 -31.77 -33.79
C TYR A 41 14.29 -31.89 -35.19
N PRO A 42 14.63 -33.10 -35.67
CA PRO A 42 14.74 -33.40 -37.09
C PRO A 42 13.36 -33.29 -37.75
N GLY A 43 13.33 -32.91 -39.04
CA GLY A 43 12.15 -32.44 -39.77
C GLY A 43 10.85 -33.23 -39.64
N VAL A 44 9.74 -32.50 -39.55
CA VAL A 44 8.36 -33.02 -39.59
C VAL A 44 7.85 -33.01 -41.04
N PRO A 45 7.21 -34.09 -41.54
CA PRO A 45 6.59 -34.10 -42.86
C PRO A 45 5.40 -33.15 -42.96
N GLN A 46 5.35 -32.47 -44.09
CA GLN A 46 4.36 -31.47 -44.47
C GLN A 46 2.97 -32.12 -44.63
N GLY A 47 2.03 -31.82 -43.72
CA GLY A 47 0.67 -32.36 -43.79
C GLY A 47 -0.34 -31.58 -42.93
N THR A 48 -1.23 -30.87 -43.61
CA THR A 48 -2.41 -30.12 -43.11
C THR A 48 -2.11 -28.81 -42.38
N ARG A 49 -2.16 -27.73 -43.17
CA ARG A 49 -2.02 -26.33 -42.78
C ARG A 49 -3.27 -25.90 -42.01
N GLU A 50 -3.34 -26.21 -40.70
CA GLU A 50 -4.22 -25.44 -39.81
C GLU A 50 -3.77 -23.98 -39.85
N LYS A 51 -4.72 -23.08 -40.13
CA LYS A 51 -4.50 -21.64 -40.07
C LYS A 51 -3.99 -21.31 -38.66
N ARG A 52 -2.68 -21.09 -38.51
CA ARG A 52 -2.12 -20.39 -37.35
C ARG A 52 -2.70 -18.97 -37.37
N GLU A 53 -3.83 -18.78 -36.70
CA GLU A 53 -4.16 -17.49 -36.14
C GLU A 53 -2.96 -17.07 -35.29
N ASN A 54 -2.40 -15.89 -35.56
CA ASN A 54 -1.47 -15.22 -34.65
C ASN A 54 -2.22 -14.91 -33.36
N ARG A 55 -2.45 -15.92 -32.51
CA ARG A 55 -2.94 -15.72 -31.15
C ARG A 55 -1.73 -15.30 -30.33
N PHE A 56 -1.57 -13.99 -30.18
CA PHE A 56 -0.72 -13.46 -29.13
C PHE A 56 -1.11 -14.10 -27.79
N PRO A 57 -0.16 -14.43 -26.91
CA PRO A 57 -0.48 -14.96 -25.60
C PRO A 57 -1.37 -13.97 -24.84
N VAL A 58 -2.52 -14.44 -24.35
CA VAL A 58 -3.47 -13.64 -23.56
C VAL A 58 -3.40 -14.08 -22.10
N LEU A 59 -3.26 -13.12 -21.19
CA LEU A 59 -3.33 -13.34 -19.76
C LEU A 59 -4.70 -12.86 -19.24
N ASN A 60 -5.53 -13.79 -18.78
CA ASN A 60 -6.83 -13.47 -18.18
C ASN A 60 -6.71 -13.45 -16.66
N LEU A 61 -7.01 -12.30 -16.04
CA LEU A 61 -7.03 -12.13 -14.60
C LEU A 61 -8.43 -12.36 -14.06
N MET A 62 -8.55 -13.20 -13.04
CA MET A 62 -9.80 -13.48 -12.34
C MET A 62 -9.56 -13.29 -10.84
N GLY A 63 -10.49 -12.61 -10.18
CA GLY A 63 -10.39 -12.29 -8.76
C GLY A 63 -11.76 -12.02 -8.15
N PRO A 64 -11.85 -11.99 -6.81
CA PRO A 64 -13.11 -11.84 -6.09
C PRO A 64 -13.69 -10.43 -6.17
N ASN A 65 -12.86 -9.42 -6.48
CA ASN A 65 -13.30 -8.04 -6.66
C ASN A 65 -12.46 -7.34 -7.76
N GLN A 66 -13.06 -6.32 -8.38
CA GLN A 66 -12.43 -5.59 -9.49
C GLN A 66 -11.17 -4.83 -9.04
N GLU A 67 -11.17 -4.29 -7.82
CA GLU A 67 -10.03 -3.54 -7.26
C GLU A 67 -8.75 -4.40 -7.22
N LYS A 68 -8.82 -5.65 -6.70
CA LYS A 68 -7.66 -6.55 -6.71
C LYS A 68 -7.24 -6.96 -8.12
N ILE A 69 -8.20 -7.07 -9.05
CA ILE A 69 -7.89 -7.35 -10.46
C ILE A 69 -7.14 -6.17 -11.08
N ASP A 70 -7.59 -4.94 -10.84
CA ASP A 70 -6.97 -3.72 -11.36
C ASP A 70 -5.55 -3.55 -10.79
N GLU A 71 -5.35 -3.81 -9.50
CA GLU A 71 -4.03 -3.76 -8.84
C GLU A 71 -3.09 -4.85 -9.37
N ALA A 72 -3.58 -6.09 -9.51
CA ALA A 72 -2.81 -7.18 -10.10
C ALA A 72 -2.44 -6.89 -11.56
N GLN A 73 -3.38 -6.33 -12.33
CA GLN A 73 -3.13 -5.94 -13.71
C GLN A 73 -2.07 -4.84 -13.78
N ALA A 74 -2.18 -3.81 -12.96
CA ALA A 74 -1.20 -2.72 -12.90
C ALA A 74 0.19 -3.26 -12.53
N TRP A 75 0.29 -4.14 -11.53
CA TRP A 75 1.55 -4.77 -11.14
C TRP A 75 2.16 -5.61 -12.26
N ILE A 76 1.37 -6.47 -12.93
CA ILE A 76 1.87 -7.28 -14.04
C ILE A 76 2.33 -6.41 -15.20
N GLN A 77 1.55 -5.38 -15.55
CA GLN A 77 1.94 -4.43 -16.59
C GLN A 77 3.27 -3.75 -16.25
N ARG A 78 3.45 -3.26 -15.01
CA ARG A 78 4.73 -2.69 -14.55
C ARG A 78 5.89 -3.66 -14.76
N ILE A 79 5.74 -4.92 -14.32
CA ILE A 79 6.78 -5.95 -14.45
C ILE A 79 7.11 -6.29 -15.91
N LEU A 80 6.09 -6.40 -16.77
CA LEU A 80 6.30 -6.73 -18.19
C LEU A 80 6.89 -5.56 -18.99
N THR A 81 6.76 -4.32 -18.49
CA THR A 81 7.33 -3.11 -19.11
C THR A 81 8.73 -2.74 -18.59
N LEU A 82 9.29 -3.53 -17.67
CA LEU A 82 10.65 -3.27 -17.15
C LEU A 82 11.67 -3.28 -18.28
N GLN A 83 12.65 -2.40 -18.18
CA GLN A 83 13.77 -2.32 -19.13
C GLN A 83 15.00 -3.02 -18.54
N ASP A 84 16.06 -2.25 -18.28
CA ASP A 84 17.34 -2.70 -17.76
C ASP A 84 17.53 -2.42 -16.25
N TYR A 85 16.57 -1.74 -15.62
CA TYR A 85 16.56 -1.49 -14.18
C TYR A 85 15.16 -1.49 -13.56
N HIS A 86 15.10 -1.73 -12.25
CA HIS A 86 13.90 -1.59 -11.43
C HIS A 86 14.26 -1.17 -9.99
N ILE A 87 13.36 -0.44 -9.34
CA ILE A 87 13.50 -0.02 -7.95
C ILE A 87 12.32 -0.57 -7.17
N ILE A 88 12.61 -1.38 -6.16
CA ILE A 88 11.63 -1.85 -5.18
C ILE A 88 11.74 -0.96 -3.96
N GLU A 89 10.71 -0.16 -3.68
CA GLU A 89 10.61 0.68 -2.48
C GLU A 89 9.74 0.00 -1.42
N ASP A 90 10.37 -0.61 -0.42
CA ASP A 90 9.70 -1.28 0.70
C ASP A 90 10.53 -1.15 1.99
N MET A 91 9.96 -0.53 3.02
CA MET A 91 10.63 -0.38 4.31
C MET A 91 11.00 -1.73 4.97
N HIS A 92 10.36 -2.84 4.61
CA HIS A 92 10.70 -4.19 5.09
C HIS A 92 12.09 -4.68 4.67
N ILE A 93 12.74 -3.99 3.72
CA ILE A 93 14.15 -4.17 3.41
C ILE A 93 15.02 -4.00 4.68
N LEU A 94 14.65 -3.07 5.58
CA LEU A 94 15.36 -2.84 6.85
C LEU A 94 15.26 -4.02 7.84
N CYS A 95 14.35 -4.96 7.60
CA CYS A 95 14.14 -6.13 8.44
C CYS A 95 14.83 -7.40 7.90
N LEU A 96 15.56 -7.30 6.78
CA LEU A 96 16.23 -8.44 6.19
C LEU A 96 17.40 -8.90 7.09
N GLY A 97 17.27 -10.09 7.66
CA GLY A 97 18.36 -10.73 8.39
C GLY A 97 19.43 -11.31 7.46
N LYS A 98 20.47 -11.89 8.06
CA LYS A 98 21.60 -12.53 7.32
C LYS A 98 21.13 -13.52 6.25
N LYS A 99 20.21 -14.43 6.58
CA LYS A 99 19.70 -15.44 5.63
C LYS A 99 19.07 -14.83 4.37
N LYS A 100 18.36 -13.70 4.52
CA LYS A 100 17.70 -13.04 3.39
C LYS A 100 18.71 -12.22 2.57
N HIS A 101 19.71 -11.64 3.21
CA HIS A 101 20.86 -11.04 2.51
C HIS A 101 21.69 -12.07 1.73
N ASP A 102 21.93 -13.25 2.31
CA ASP A 102 22.60 -14.36 1.64
C ASP A 102 21.80 -14.78 0.39
N TYR A 103 20.46 -14.82 0.49
CA TYR A 103 19.57 -15.08 -0.64
C TYR A 103 19.67 -14.01 -1.74
N LEU A 104 19.69 -12.72 -1.39
CA LEU A 104 19.91 -11.63 -2.36
C LEU A 104 21.27 -11.77 -3.05
N SER A 105 22.34 -12.10 -2.31
CA SER A 105 23.67 -12.36 -2.88
C SER A 105 23.65 -13.55 -3.86
N GLN A 106 22.94 -14.61 -3.53
CA GLN A 106 22.78 -15.76 -4.42
C GLN A 106 21.94 -15.44 -5.65
N LEU A 107 20.94 -14.58 -5.53
CA LEU A 107 20.12 -14.14 -6.66
C LEU A 107 20.96 -13.37 -7.70
N GLN A 108 21.89 -12.51 -7.25
CA GLN A 108 22.83 -11.83 -8.13
C GLN A 108 23.69 -12.81 -8.94
N LYS A 109 24.17 -13.89 -8.29
CA LYS A 109 24.99 -14.92 -8.94
C LYS A 109 24.20 -15.78 -9.92
N THR A 110 22.93 -16.05 -9.65
CA THR A 110 22.11 -17.01 -10.40
C THR A 110 21.26 -16.37 -11.49
N SER A 111 21.05 -15.06 -11.44
CA SER A 111 20.23 -14.33 -12.40
C SER A 111 21.00 -13.16 -13.05
N TRP A 112 22.34 -13.15 -13.01
CA TRP A 112 23.18 -12.11 -13.67
C TRP A 112 22.69 -10.66 -13.50
N VAL A 113 22.14 -10.34 -12.32
CA VAL A 113 21.70 -8.99 -11.96
C VAL A 113 22.63 -8.39 -10.91
N SER A 114 22.73 -7.07 -10.88
CA SER A 114 23.30 -6.33 -9.75
C SER A 114 22.17 -5.84 -8.85
N ILE A 115 22.29 -6.06 -7.54
CA ILE A 115 21.34 -5.59 -6.53
C ILE A 115 22.08 -4.67 -5.57
N SER A 116 21.62 -3.42 -5.46
CA SER A 116 22.17 -2.41 -4.56
C SER A 116 21.11 -1.94 -3.58
N GLU A 117 21.47 -1.86 -2.30
CA GLU A 117 20.59 -1.35 -1.25
C GLU A 117 20.87 0.12 -1.00
N MET A 118 19.82 0.94 -0.98
CA MET A 118 19.89 2.35 -0.69
C MET A 118 18.94 2.68 0.47
N ILE A 119 19.53 3.15 1.58
CA ILE A 119 18.81 3.46 2.81
C ILE A 119 18.98 4.94 3.12
N SER A 120 17.86 5.61 3.41
CA SER A 120 17.82 6.98 3.90
C SER A 120 16.75 7.12 4.99
N PRO A 121 16.72 8.20 5.79
CA PRO A 121 15.67 8.38 6.79
C PRO A 121 14.27 8.28 6.18
N GLY A 122 13.50 7.29 6.64
CA GLY A 122 12.13 7.05 6.17
C GLY A 122 12.00 6.39 4.79
N LYS A 123 13.09 5.97 4.15
CA LYS A 123 13.06 5.24 2.87
C LYS A 123 14.09 4.13 2.79
N ALA A 124 13.68 2.97 2.30
CA ALA A 124 14.57 1.87 1.94
C ALA A 124 14.16 1.33 0.58
N HIS A 125 15.11 1.20 -0.34
CA HIS A 125 14.84 0.60 -1.63
C HIS A 125 16.01 -0.25 -2.14
N LEU A 126 15.66 -1.25 -2.94
CA LEU A 126 16.58 -2.08 -3.70
C LEU A 126 16.58 -1.63 -5.15
N GLU A 127 17.74 -1.20 -5.64
CA GLU A 127 17.98 -0.98 -7.06
C GLU A 127 18.49 -2.29 -7.68
N ILE A 128 17.80 -2.75 -8.73
CA ILE A 128 18.13 -3.99 -9.43
C ILE A 128 18.40 -3.64 -10.89
N LYS A 129 19.55 -4.04 -11.42
CA LYS A 129 19.94 -3.81 -12.83
C LYS A 129 20.34 -5.12 -13.49
N GLY A 130 19.99 -5.27 -14.77
CA GLY A 130 20.32 -6.45 -15.56
C GLY A 130 19.49 -6.58 -16.83
N ALA A 131 19.69 -7.65 -17.59
CA ALA A 131 18.88 -7.94 -18.76
C ALA A 131 17.41 -8.18 -18.37
N GLN A 132 16.45 -7.77 -19.21
CA GLN A 132 15.03 -7.76 -18.88
C GLN A 132 14.49 -9.09 -18.32
N ALA A 133 14.82 -10.23 -18.95
CA ALA A 133 14.33 -11.55 -18.51
C ALA A 133 14.83 -11.93 -17.11
N ASP A 134 16.09 -11.65 -16.85
CA ASP A 134 16.76 -11.88 -15.58
C ASP A 134 16.30 -10.91 -14.50
N LEU A 135 16.09 -9.65 -14.87
CA LEU A 135 15.54 -8.59 -14.04
C LEU A 135 14.13 -8.96 -13.55
N ILE A 136 13.23 -9.35 -14.46
CA ILE A 136 11.86 -9.77 -14.10
C ILE A 136 11.91 -10.91 -13.09
N LYS A 137 12.72 -11.94 -13.36
CA LYS A 137 12.89 -13.08 -12.45
C LYS A 137 13.43 -12.64 -11.09
N ALA A 138 14.41 -11.74 -11.04
CA ALA A 138 14.97 -11.25 -9.80
C ALA A 138 13.94 -10.44 -9.00
N VAL A 139 13.24 -9.50 -9.64
CA VAL A 139 12.18 -8.68 -9.02
C VAL A 139 11.09 -9.56 -8.42
N MET A 140 10.58 -10.54 -9.18
CA MET A 140 9.55 -11.46 -8.66
C MET A 140 9.99 -12.22 -7.41
N ASN A 141 11.25 -12.68 -7.38
CA ASN A 141 11.79 -13.40 -6.23
C ASN A 141 11.96 -12.49 -5.00
N ILE A 142 12.38 -11.25 -5.21
CA ILE A 142 12.56 -10.26 -4.14
C ILE A 142 11.21 -9.81 -3.58
N GLU A 143 10.24 -9.49 -4.44
CA GLU A 143 8.88 -9.15 -4.04
C GLU A 143 8.24 -10.29 -3.23
N HIS A 144 8.35 -11.54 -3.71
CA HIS A 144 7.88 -12.71 -2.95
C HIS A 144 8.58 -12.83 -1.58
N MET A 145 9.89 -12.63 -1.53
CA MET A 145 10.65 -12.64 -0.28
C MET A 145 10.15 -11.56 0.69
N LEU A 146 9.86 -10.35 0.21
CA LEU A 146 9.34 -9.26 1.03
C LEU A 146 7.92 -9.57 1.54
N CYS A 147 7.05 -10.18 0.72
CA CYS A 147 5.76 -10.68 1.18
C CYS A 147 5.89 -11.69 2.34
N GLU A 148 6.89 -12.58 2.29
CA GLU A 148 7.14 -13.51 3.41
C GLU A 148 7.57 -12.79 4.69
N VAL A 149 8.41 -11.75 4.56
CA VAL A 149 8.86 -10.94 5.71
C VAL A 149 7.67 -10.19 6.32
N GLN A 150 6.80 -9.61 5.49
CA GLN A 150 5.57 -8.94 5.92
C GLN A 150 4.65 -9.91 6.70
N GLU A 151 4.46 -11.13 6.19
CA GLU A 151 3.64 -12.16 6.86
C GLU A 151 4.24 -12.61 8.19
N GLU A 152 5.57 -12.78 8.27
CA GLU A 152 6.25 -13.12 9.53
C GLU A 152 6.08 -12.02 10.58
N MET A 153 6.22 -10.76 10.16
CA MET A 153 6.01 -9.58 11.01
C MET A 153 4.57 -9.51 11.52
N ALA A 154 3.59 -9.70 10.64
CA ALA A 154 2.18 -9.72 11.00
C ALA A 154 1.88 -10.78 12.06
N ARG A 155 2.35 -12.02 11.86
CA ARG A 155 2.16 -13.11 12.85
C ARG A 155 2.80 -12.83 14.20
N LYS A 156 3.98 -12.21 14.21
CA LYS A 156 4.61 -11.78 15.47
C LYS A 156 3.74 -10.75 16.18
N LYS A 157 3.19 -9.79 15.44
CA LYS A 157 2.34 -8.74 16.01
C LYS A 157 0.98 -9.26 16.47
N GLU A 158 0.34 -10.16 15.73
CA GLU A 158 -0.90 -10.84 16.13
C GLU A 158 -0.71 -11.59 17.45
N ARG A 159 0.38 -12.34 17.60
CA ARG A 159 0.73 -13.02 18.87
C ARG A 159 0.90 -12.04 20.03
N PHE A 160 1.54 -10.90 19.78
CA PHE A 160 1.69 -9.85 20.78
C PHE A 160 0.33 -9.26 21.19
N LEU A 161 -0.54 -8.92 20.23
CA LEU A 161 -1.89 -8.42 20.50
C LEU A 161 -2.74 -9.45 21.26
N TRP A 162 -2.60 -10.73 20.92
CA TRP A 162 -3.24 -11.82 21.65
C TRP A 162 -2.77 -11.86 23.11
N SER A 163 -1.47 -11.78 23.36
CA SER A 163 -0.90 -11.78 24.72
C SER A 163 -1.38 -10.59 25.55
N LEU A 164 -1.62 -9.44 24.90
CA LEU A 164 -2.20 -8.29 25.56
C LEU A 164 -3.67 -8.54 25.92
N SER A 165 -4.46 -9.25 25.11
CA SER A 165 -5.89 -9.42 25.36
C SER A 165 -6.26 -10.08 26.70
N GLY A 166 -5.32 -10.76 27.37
CA GLY A 166 -5.56 -11.43 28.64
C GLY A 166 -6.32 -12.76 28.52
N GLN A 167 -6.61 -13.22 27.29
CA GLN A 167 -7.16 -14.56 27.03
C GLN A 167 -6.04 -15.60 27.14
N GLN A 168 -5.70 -15.96 28.39
CA GLN A 168 -4.92 -17.15 28.72
C GLN A 168 -5.90 -18.32 28.84
N THR A 169 -6.40 -18.82 27.70
CA THR A 169 -6.88 -20.20 27.67
C THR A 169 -5.71 -21.07 27.27
N ASP A 170 -5.43 -22.12 28.05
CA ASP A 170 -4.39 -23.14 27.80
C ASP A 170 -4.52 -23.86 26.44
N GLN A 171 -5.54 -23.50 25.67
CA GLN A 171 -5.65 -23.79 24.25
C GLN A 171 -5.06 -22.62 23.47
N GLN A 172 -3.74 -22.63 23.30
CA GLN A 172 -3.14 -22.07 22.09
C GLN A 172 -3.93 -22.69 20.91
N PRO A 173 -4.54 -21.93 19.99
CA PRO A 173 -5.25 -22.54 18.89
C PRO A 173 -4.24 -23.33 18.07
N GLU A 174 -4.28 -24.67 18.17
CA GLU A 174 -3.37 -25.58 17.46
C GLU A 174 -3.51 -25.46 15.93
N ASN A 175 -4.49 -24.70 15.45
CA ASN A 175 -4.71 -24.38 14.05
C ASN A 175 -4.46 -22.88 13.75
N GLN A 176 -3.19 -22.45 13.77
CA GLN A 176 -2.70 -21.10 13.44
C GLN A 176 -2.88 -20.65 11.97
N ASN A 177 -3.80 -21.24 11.20
CA ASN A 177 -3.99 -20.93 9.77
C ASN A 177 -5.35 -20.28 9.44
N GLN A 178 -6.07 -19.74 10.43
CA GLN A 178 -7.44 -19.25 10.20
C GLN A 178 -7.79 -17.97 10.97
N MET A 179 -6.92 -16.95 10.95
CA MET A 179 -7.43 -15.58 10.97
C MET A 179 -7.70 -15.17 9.54
N LYS A 180 -8.97 -15.28 9.16
CA LYS A 180 -9.38 -15.08 7.77
C LYS A 180 -8.97 -13.69 7.29
N GLU A 181 -8.13 -13.64 6.26
CA GLU A 181 -7.48 -12.47 5.67
C GLU A 181 -8.44 -11.35 5.27
N ASN A 182 -9.70 -11.70 5.01
CA ASN A 182 -10.77 -10.76 4.67
C ASN A 182 -11.87 -10.68 5.76
N ALA A 183 -11.72 -11.33 6.93
CA ALA A 183 -12.72 -11.27 7.99
C ALA A 183 -12.75 -9.92 8.73
N PHE A 184 -11.67 -9.15 8.64
CA PHE A 184 -11.57 -7.85 9.30
C PHE A 184 -12.27 -6.73 8.52
N LEU A 185 -12.58 -6.91 7.23
CA LEU A 185 -13.20 -5.87 6.40
C LEU A 185 -14.67 -6.18 6.17
N LYS A 186 -15.53 -5.24 6.57
CA LYS A 186 -16.97 -5.30 6.33
C LYS A 186 -17.37 -4.10 5.47
N CYS A 187 -17.71 -4.36 4.20
CA CYS A 187 -18.22 -3.33 3.31
C CYS A 187 -19.48 -2.69 3.90
N LEU A 188 -19.49 -1.37 4.00
CA LEU A 188 -20.65 -0.63 4.49
C LEU A 188 -21.54 -0.22 3.32
N LYS A 189 -22.84 -0.38 3.49
CA LYS A 189 -23.80 0.37 2.68
C LYS A 189 -23.74 1.82 3.17
N LEU A 190 -23.50 2.76 2.25
CA LEU A 190 -23.35 4.20 2.50
C LEU A 190 -24.65 4.90 2.94
N SER A 191 -25.48 4.27 3.77
CA SER A 191 -26.80 4.78 4.17
C SER A 191 -26.79 5.52 5.51
N ALA A 192 -25.72 5.42 6.30
CA ALA A 192 -25.59 6.18 7.54
C ALA A 192 -25.18 7.63 7.25
N ARG A 193 -25.88 8.59 7.85
CA ARG A 193 -25.65 10.03 7.65
C ARG A 193 -24.20 10.45 7.92
N GLU A 194 -23.60 9.92 8.99
CA GLU A 194 -22.20 10.20 9.35
C GLU A 194 -21.21 9.80 8.24
N ILE A 195 -21.42 8.64 7.62
CA ILE A 195 -20.59 8.14 6.52
C ILE A 195 -20.79 9.00 5.26
N GLN A 196 -22.00 9.53 5.05
CA GLN A 196 -22.28 10.43 3.93
C GLN A 196 -21.61 11.81 4.11
N ASP A 197 -21.65 12.36 5.33
CA ASP A 197 -20.98 13.62 5.66
C ASP A 197 -19.45 13.47 5.53
N GLN A 198 -18.89 12.34 5.98
CA GLN A 198 -17.49 12.00 5.78
C GLN A 198 -17.14 11.86 4.31
N LYS A 199 -17.94 11.13 3.53
CA LYS A 199 -17.74 11.00 2.08
C LYS A 199 -17.66 12.37 1.41
N LYS A 200 -18.55 13.29 1.77
CA LYS A 200 -18.53 14.67 1.27
C LYS A 200 -17.23 15.40 1.63
N GLN A 201 -16.70 15.20 2.84
CA GLN A 201 -15.41 15.77 3.24
C GLN A 201 -14.25 15.32 2.33
N PHE A 202 -14.23 14.05 1.91
CA PHE A 202 -13.24 13.54 0.94
C PHE A 202 -13.42 14.20 -0.43
N GLU A 203 -14.67 14.26 -0.92
CA GLU A 203 -15.00 14.85 -2.22
C GLU A 203 -14.67 16.35 -2.27
N ASP A 204 -14.95 17.10 -1.21
CA ASP A 204 -14.58 18.52 -1.06
C ASP A 204 -13.05 18.76 -1.07
N CYS A 205 -12.26 17.70 -0.83
CA CYS A 205 -10.80 17.72 -0.92
C CYS A 205 -10.25 17.21 -2.28
N GLY A 206 -11.12 16.90 -3.24
CA GLY A 206 -10.76 16.37 -4.56
C GLY A 206 -10.45 14.87 -4.58
N LEU A 207 -10.96 14.12 -3.60
CA LEU A 207 -10.86 12.66 -3.51
C LEU A 207 -12.26 12.06 -3.72
N ARG A 208 -12.51 11.52 -4.91
CA ARG A 208 -13.78 10.87 -5.22
C ARG A 208 -13.84 9.48 -4.60
N VAL A 209 -14.74 9.29 -3.65
CA VAL A 209 -14.90 8.03 -2.92
C VAL A 209 -15.62 6.99 -3.76
N ILE A 210 -14.97 5.84 -3.97
CA ILE A 210 -15.54 4.68 -4.68
C ILE A 210 -16.15 3.70 -3.68
N LYS A 211 -15.46 3.47 -2.56
CA LYS A 211 -15.82 2.42 -1.61
C LYS A 211 -15.40 2.79 -0.19
N VAL A 212 -16.18 2.33 0.78
CA VAL A 212 -15.90 2.49 2.21
C VAL A 212 -16.12 1.16 2.92
N GLU A 213 -15.11 0.73 3.65
CA GLU A 213 -15.13 -0.53 4.41
C GLU A 213 -14.90 -0.23 5.88
N LYS A 214 -15.75 -0.79 6.75
CA LYS A 214 -15.51 -0.79 8.19
C LYS A 214 -14.51 -1.88 8.54
N ILE A 215 -13.59 -1.55 9.42
CA ILE A 215 -12.60 -2.49 9.91
C ILE A 215 -13.06 -3.00 11.28
N ASP A 216 -13.15 -4.32 11.40
CA ASP A 216 -13.57 -5.02 12.61
C ASP A 216 -12.46 -5.96 13.05
N ASN A 217 -11.56 -5.43 13.88
CA ASN A 217 -10.46 -6.18 14.48
C ASN A 217 -10.54 -6.09 16.01
N ALA A 218 -11.18 -7.09 16.61
CA ALA A 218 -11.43 -7.13 18.05
C ALA A 218 -10.15 -7.13 18.89
N LEU A 219 -9.08 -7.81 18.46
CA LEU A 219 -7.82 -7.88 19.19
C LEU A 219 -7.11 -6.53 19.23
N LEU A 220 -7.01 -5.88 18.07
CA LEU A 220 -6.42 -4.56 17.97
C LEU A 220 -7.24 -3.53 18.76
N MET A 221 -8.57 -3.59 18.65
CA MET A 221 -9.47 -2.72 19.41
C MET A 221 -9.30 -2.92 20.92
N ALA A 222 -9.20 -4.16 21.41
CA ALA A 222 -9.00 -4.43 22.84
C ALA A 222 -7.66 -3.85 23.34
N ALA A 223 -6.57 -4.02 22.58
CA ALA A 223 -5.27 -3.44 22.90
C ALA A 223 -5.32 -1.90 22.93
N PHE A 224 -5.98 -1.30 21.94
CA PHE A 224 -6.20 0.14 21.87
C PHE A 224 -7.00 0.68 23.06
N GLN A 225 -8.14 0.05 23.41
CA GLN A 225 -8.99 0.48 24.52
C GLN A 225 -8.27 0.39 25.87
N ARG A 226 -7.44 -0.65 26.08
CA ARG A 226 -6.59 -0.72 27.28
C ARG A 226 -5.67 0.49 27.37
N ARG A 227 -5.00 0.84 26.27
CA ARG A 227 -4.09 1.99 26.24
C ARG A 227 -4.84 3.31 26.42
N LYS A 228 -6.00 3.46 25.79
CA LYS A 228 -6.87 4.63 25.92
C LYS A 228 -7.22 4.88 27.39
N LYS A 229 -7.68 3.84 28.10
CA LYS A 229 -7.99 3.92 29.53
C LYS A 229 -6.78 4.38 30.36
N MET A 230 -5.60 3.80 30.12
CA MET A 230 -4.37 4.19 30.83
C MET A 230 -3.99 5.66 30.61
N MET A 231 -4.32 6.24 29.43
CA MET A 231 -4.06 7.65 29.14
C MET A 231 -5.12 8.56 29.76
N GLU A 232 -6.39 8.17 29.70
CA GLU A 232 -7.51 8.93 30.30
C GLU A 232 -7.41 9.02 31.83
N ASP A 233 -6.90 7.98 32.47
CA ASP A 233 -6.62 7.95 33.91
C ASP A 233 -5.60 9.03 34.32
N ARG A 234 -4.66 9.38 33.42
CA ARG A 234 -3.65 10.44 33.66
C ARG A 234 -4.19 11.85 33.39
N THR A 235 -5.17 11.98 32.52
CA THR A 235 -5.68 13.28 32.04
C THR A 235 -7.00 13.71 32.69
N HIS A 236 -7.38 13.07 33.80
CA HIS A 236 -8.64 13.31 34.51
C HIS A 236 -9.86 13.24 33.59
N GLY A 237 -9.89 12.28 32.66
CA GLY A 237 -11.03 12.04 31.77
C GLY A 237 -11.18 13.00 30.58
N LYS A 238 -10.18 13.86 30.30
CA LYS A 238 -10.17 14.64 29.05
C LYS A 238 -10.03 13.71 27.82
N PRO A 239 -10.64 14.04 26.67
CA PRO A 239 -10.44 13.28 25.43
C PRO A 239 -8.96 13.21 25.06
N VAL A 240 -8.44 11.98 24.96
CA VAL A 240 -7.04 11.71 24.62
C VAL A 240 -6.84 11.32 23.15
N SER A 241 -7.92 11.23 22.38
CA SER A 241 -7.91 10.73 21.01
C SER A 241 -8.42 11.74 19.98
N HIS A 242 -7.90 11.62 18.77
CA HIS A 242 -8.35 12.35 17.59
C HIS A 242 -8.69 11.38 16.47
N ARG A 243 -9.69 11.75 15.67
CA ARG A 243 -9.93 11.12 14.36
C ARG A 243 -8.95 11.71 13.35
N LEU A 244 -8.10 10.87 12.76
CA LEU A 244 -7.05 11.27 11.82
C LEU A 244 -6.99 10.31 10.63
N PHE A 245 -6.24 10.69 9.60
CA PHE A 245 -6.15 9.98 8.33
C PHE A 245 -4.70 9.61 7.99
N GLN A 246 -4.52 8.47 7.33
CA GLN A 246 -3.24 8.05 6.76
C GLN A 246 -3.45 7.40 5.39
N GLN A 247 -2.70 7.85 4.39
CA GLN A 247 -2.61 7.16 3.11
C GLN A 247 -1.66 5.97 3.23
N VAL A 248 -2.09 4.81 2.72
CA VAL A 248 -1.35 3.55 2.79
C VAL A 248 -1.29 2.96 1.38
N PRO A 249 -0.12 2.54 0.86
CA PRO A 249 -0.02 1.80 -0.39
C PRO A 249 -0.87 0.51 -0.37
N HIS A 250 -1.44 0.13 -1.52
CA HIS A 250 -2.33 -1.04 -1.62
C HIS A 250 -1.76 -2.29 -0.94
N GLN A 251 -0.48 -2.58 -1.20
CA GLN A 251 0.23 -3.75 -0.69
C GLN A 251 0.22 -3.87 0.84
N PHE A 252 0.11 -2.76 1.58
CA PHE A 252 0.11 -2.75 3.04
C PHE A 252 -1.29 -2.60 3.66
N CYS A 253 -2.35 -2.40 2.87
CA CYS A 253 -3.71 -2.24 3.40
C CYS A 253 -4.14 -3.44 4.25
N LYS A 254 -3.79 -4.65 3.79
CA LYS A 254 -4.05 -5.90 4.52
C LYS A 254 -3.31 -5.96 5.86
N MET A 255 -2.07 -5.48 5.91
CA MET A 255 -1.29 -5.44 7.14
C MET A 255 -1.92 -4.49 8.15
N VAL A 256 -2.33 -3.29 7.72
CA VAL A 256 -3.01 -2.32 8.60
C VAL A 256 -4.29 -2.91 9.19
N CYS A 257 -5.10 -3.61 8.39
CA CYS A 257 -6.33 -4.25 8.88
C CYS A 257 -6.07 -5.37 9.90
N ARG A 258 -5.00 -6.17 9.69
CA ARG A 258 -4.67 -7.31 10.55
C ARG A 258 -4.00 -6.92 11.85
N VAL A 259 -3.03 -6.00 11.79
CA VAL A 259 -2.10 -5.75 12.90
C VAL A 259 -1.98 -4.29 13.32
N GLY A 260 -2.77 -3.41 12.70
CA GLY A 260 -2.77 -1.99 12.98
C GLY A 260 -1.66 -1.24 12.23
N PHE A 261 -1.52 0.03 12.58
CA PHE A 261 -0.58 0.91 11.89
C PHE A 261 0.87 0.63 12.30
N HIS A 262 1.76 0.75 11.33
CA HIS A 262 3.19 0.68 11.54
C HIS A 262 3.88 1.69 10.63
N ARG A 263 5.00 2.25 11.08
CA ARG A 263 5.75 3.28 10.31
C ARG A 263 6.27 2.77 8.96
N MET A 264 6.27 1.46 8.75
CA MET A 264 6.73 0.81 7.52
C MET A 264 5.61 0.69 6.47
N TYR A 265 4.37 0.96 6.85
CA TYR A 265 3.21 0.82 5.96
C TYR A 265 2.80 2.15 5.32
N SER A 266 3.38 3.27 5.76
CA SER A 266 3.08 4.59 5.21
C SER A 266 3.83 4.84 3.91
N VAL A 267 3.30 5.75 3.09
CA VAL A 267 4.01 6.27 1.92
C VAL A 267 5.37 6.85 2.37
N PRO A 268 6.48 6.53 1.69
CA PRO A 268 7.81 7.00 2.05
C PRO A 268 7.88 8.53 2.09
N CYS A 269 8.28 9.07 3.24
CA CYS A 269 8.44 10.51 3.45
C CYS A 269 9.67 10.80 4.30
N ASP A 270 10.25 11.99 4.16
CA ASP A 270 11.27 12.48 5.08
C ASP A 270 10.64 12.70 6.47
N PRO A 271 11.10 12.01 7.54
CA PRO A 271 10.48 12.03 8.86
C PRO A 271 10.79 13.33 9.62
N LYS A 272 10.28 14.47 9.13
CA LYS A 272 10.55 15.82 9.66
C LYS A 272 10.29 16.00 11.15
N TYR A 273 9.33 15.24 11.70
CA TYR A 273 8.87 15.37 13.09
C TYR A 273 9.23 14.16 13.95
N GLY A 274 10.02 13.21 13.43
CA GLY A 274 10.50 12.03 14.16
C GLY A 274 10.19 10.71 13.45
N ALA A 275 10.85 9.65 13.90
CA ALA A 275 10.79 8.30 13.32
C ALA A 275 9.58 7.48 13.79
N GLY A 276 8.38 8.07 13.75
CA GLY A 276 7.11 7.46 14.18
C GLY A 276 6.12 7.20 13.04
N ILE A 277 4.85 7.02 13.42
CA ILE A 277 3.71 6.77 12.53
C ILE A 277 2.97 8.09 12.31
N TYR A 278 2.89 8.52 11.06
CA TYR A 278 2.36 9.84 10.68
C TYR A 278 0.87 9.76 10.34
N PHE A 279 0.11 10.67 10.92
CA PHE A 279 -1.31 10.87 10.63
C PHE A 279 -1.57 12.35 10.35
N THR A 280 -2.55 12.64 9.51
CA THR A 280 -2.99 14.01 9.22
C THR A 280 -4.44 14.22 9.58
N LYS A 281 -4.77 15.42 10.04
CA LYS A 281 -6.13 15.90 10.21
C LYS A 281 -6.75 16.36 8.89
N ASN A 282 -5.92 16.75 7.92
CA ASN A 282 -6.34 17.45 6.71
C ASN A 282 -6.19 16.57 5.46
N LEU A 283 -7.32 16.09 4.92
CA LEU A 283 -7.35 15.27 3.69
C LEU A 283 -6.76 15.99 2.47
N LYS A 284 -6.74 17.34 2.45
CA LYS A 284 -6.07 18.09 1.38
C LYS A 284 -4.58 17.77 1.34
N ASN A 285 -3.93 17.55 2.48
CA ASN A 285 -2.51 17.19 2.51
C ASN A 285 -2.26 15.86 1.77
N ILE A 286 -3.16 14.88 1.93
CA ILE A 286 -3.12 13.61 1.18
C ILE A 286 -3.32 13.87 -0.32
N ALA A 287 -4.37 14.60 -0.70
CA ALA A 287 -4.65 14.92 -2.10
C ALA A 287 -3.47 15.64 -2.79
N HIS A 288 -2.86 16.62 -2.11
CA HIS A 288 -1.69 17.35 -2.60
C HIS A 288 -0.45 16.47 -2.73
N GLN A 289 -0.22 15.55 -1.79
CA GLN A 289 0.90 14.60 -1.88
C GLN A 289 0.76 13.69 -3.10
N ILE A 290 -0.44 13.18 -3.36
CA ILE A 290 -0.74 12.31 -4.50
C ILE A 290 -0.51 13.03 -5.84
N LYS A 291 -0.92 14.30 -5.95
CA LYS A 291 -0.65 15.11 -7.15
C LYS A 291 0.85 15.25 -7.44
N LYS A 292 1.68 15.30 -6.39
CA LYS A 292 3.13 15.48 -6.52
C LYS A 292 3.86 14.18 -6.87
N THR A 293 3.36 13.03 -6.41
CA THR A 293 4.04 11.76 -6.59
C THR A 293 3.68 11.08 -7.92
N SER A 294 2.50 11.36 -8.49
CA SER A 294 2.06 10.96 -9.86
C SER A 294 2.42 9.54 -10.32
N ALA A 295 2.64 8.62 -9.38
CA ALA A 295 3.12 7.28 -9.64
C ALA A 295 1.94 6.31 -9.58
N THR A 296 1.48 5.95 -10.78
CA THR A 296 0.94 4.64 -11.21
C THR A 296 -0.36 4.10 -10.60
N ASP A 297 -0.70 4.36 -9.35
CA ASP A 297 -1.87 3.73 -8.73
C ASP A 297 -3.12 4.56 -8.99
N LYS A 298 -4.04 3.99 -9.78
CA LYS A 298 -5.34 4.61 -10.08
C LYS A 298 -6.15 4.82 -8.80
N LEU A 299 -6.06 3.87 -7.87
CA LEU A 299 -6.80 3.85 -6.62
C LEU A 299 -5.94 4.39 -5.47
N ILE A 300 -6.58 5.14 -4.59
CA ILE A 300 -5.99 5.76 -3.41
C ILE A 300 -6.65 5.14 -2.19
N TYR A 301 -5.84 4.62 -1.27
CA TYR A 301 -6.33 3.99 -0.06
C TYR A 301 -6.00 4.86 1.15
N VAL A 302 -7.05 5.38 1.80
CA VAL A 302 -6.93 6.24 2.98
C VAL A 302 -7.60 5.56 4.15
N PHE A 303 -6.84 5.30 5.20
CA PHE A 303 -7.40 4.85 6.46
C PHE A 303 -7.84 6.04 7.30
N GLU A 304 -9.06 5.94 7.83
CA GLU A 304 -9.53 6.74 8.95
C GLU A 304 -9.26 5.97 10.24
N ALA A 305 -8.62 6.64 11.19
CA ALA A 305 -8.19 6.05 12.44
C ALA A 305 -8.63 6.88 13.64
N GLU A 306 -8.90 6.20 14.75
CA GLU A 306 -8.85 6.85 16.06
C GLU A 306 -7.42 6.72 16.61
N VAL A 307 -6.82 7.86 16.96
CA VAL A 307 -5.41 7.96 17.36
C VAL A 307 -5.31 8.60 18.74
N LEU A 308 -4.68 7.92 19.69
CA LEU A 308 -4.36 8.39 21.03
C LEU A 308 -3.19 9.38 20.97
N THR A 309 -3.51 10.63 20.69
CA THR A 309 -2.52 11.73 20.62
C THR A 309 -2.12 12.23 21.99
N GLY A 310 -2.99 12.10 23.00
CA GLY A 310 -2.76 12.56 24.36
C GLY A 310 -2.21 13.99 24.44
N SER A 311 -1.24 14.18 25.33
CA SER A 311 -0.41 15.37 25.37
C SER A 311 0.60 15.37 24.22
N PHE A 312 0.81 16.53 23.60
CA PHE A 312 1.72 16.65 22.47
C PHE A 312 2.59 17.90 22.54
N CYS A 313 3.71 17.84 21.84
CA CYS A 313 4.66 18.94 21.68
C CYS A 313 5.16 19.01 20.24
N LYS A 314 5.97 20.02 19.91
CA LYS A 314 6.53 20.16 18.56
C LYS A 314 7.54 19.03 18.27
N GLY A 315 7.37 18.35 17.14
CA GLY A 315 8.26 17.29 16.72
C GLY A 315 9.58 17.80 16.12
N HIS A 316 10.58 16.92 16.15
CA HIS A 316 11.92 17.12 15.61
C HIS A 316 12.38 15.85 14.89
N GLN A 317 13.17 16.00 13.81
CA GLN A 317 13.58 14.88 12.96
C GLN A 317 14.31 13.76 13.73
N LEU A 318 15.02 14.12 14.80
CA LEU A 318 15.75 13.18 15.66
C LEU A 318 14.88 12.46 16.71
N ASN A 319 13.59 12.79 16.84
CA ASN A 319 12.72 12.11 17.79
C ASN A 319 12.54 10.64 17.40
N ILE A 320 12.98 9.72 18.26
CA ILE A 320 12.63 8.29 18.19
C ILE A 320 11.54 7.91 19.20
N VAL A 321 11.31 8.78 20.17
CA VAL A 321 10.20 8.80 21.13
C VAL A 321 9.79 10.27 21.34
N PRO A 322 8.58 10.57 21.82
CA PRO A 322 8.22 11.91 22.24
C PRO A 322 9.20 12.42 23.32
N PRO A 323 9.47 13.73 23.41
CA PRO A 323 10.31 14.28 24.46
C PRO A 323 9.61 14.28 25.83
N PRO A 324 10.38 14.40 26.94
CA PRO A 324 9.85 14.53 28.29
C PRO A 324 9.04 15.83 28.44
N LEU A 325 8.07 15.86 29.37
CA LEU A 325 7.19 17.03 29.59
C LEU A 325 7.96 18.30 29.96
N HIS A 326 9.04 18.14 30.71
CA HIS A 326 10.03 19.16 31.03
C HIS A 326 11.40 18.49 31.26
N PRO A 327 12.51 19.23 31.24
CA PRO A 327 13.82 18.67 31.58
C PRO A 327 13.78 17.96 32.94
N GLY A 328 14.22 16.70 32.98
CA GLY A 328 14.22 15.86 34.19
C GLY A 328 12.87 15.25 34.57
N ALA A 329 11.81 15.41 33.78
CA ALA A 329 10.54 14.72 34.00
C ALA A 329 10.69 13.19 33.83
N VAL A 330 9.97 12.43 34.65
CA VAL A 330 9.78 10.98 34.46
C VAL A 330 8.75 10.73 33.35
N ASP A 331 7.77 11.63 33.23
CA ASP A 331 6.71 11.54 32.24
C ASP A 331 7.09 12.17 30.90
N TYR A 332 6.58 11.56 29.84
CA TYR A 332 6.80 11.95 28.45
C TYR A 332 5.50 12.44 27.83
N HIS A 333 5.64 13.27 26.79
CA HIS A 333 4.52 13.51 25.88
C HIS A 333 4.05 12.20 25.24
N ASP A 334 2.80 12.17 24.78
CA ASP A 334 2.21 10.99 24.17
C ASP A 334 2.40 10.97 22.65
N SER A 335 2.50 12.15 22.04
CA SER A 335 2.77 12.32 20.60
C SER A 335 3.53 13.62 20.31
N VAL A 336 3.93 13.79 19.05
CA VAL A 336 4.50 15.05 18.56
C VAL A 336 3.72 15.56 17.35
N VAL A 337 3.76 16.88 17.13
CA VAL A 337 3.01 17.56 16.07
C VAL A 337 3.88 18.50 15.26
N ASP A 338 3.38 18.90 14.09
CA ASP A 338 3.99 19.91 13.24
C ASP A 338 3.92 21.32 13.85
N ASN A 339 2.74 21.70 14.38
CA ASN A 339 2.49 22.98 15.02
C ASN A 339 1.60 22.80 16.26
N VAL A 340 2.08 23.24 17.43
CA VAL A 340 1.35 23.05 18.70
C VAL A 340 0.08 23.89 18.77
N SER A 341 0.05 25.07 18.17
CA SER A 341 -1.11 25.98 18.19
C SER A 341 -2.23 25.52 17.25
N SER A 342 -1.88 24.89 16.13
CA SER A 342 -2.84 24.36 15.15
C SER A 342 -2.27 23.12 14.46
N PRO A 343 -2.35 21.95 15.11
CA PRO A 343 -1.73 20.74 14.59
C PRO A 343 -2.51 20.18 13.41
N GLU A 344 -1.83 20.00 12.27
CA GLU A 344 -2.36 19.30 11.11
C GLU A 344 -1.77 17.89 10.96
N THR A 345 -0.57 17.66 11.50
CA THR A 345 0.13 16.38 11.45
C THR A 345 0.46 15.93 12.87
N PHE A 346 0.10 14.68 13.17
CA PHE A 346 0.44 14.01 14.42
C PHE A 346 1.35 12.83 14.14
N VAL A 347 2.35 12.64 14.99
CA VAL A 347 3.26 11.49 14.94
C VAL A 347 3.21 10.77 16.28
N VAL A 348 2.79 9.50 16.23
CA VAL A 348 2.78 8.59 17.38
C VAL A 348 3.91 7.57 17.25
N PHE A 349 4.43 7.05 18.36
CA PHE A 349 5.61 6.19 18.38
C PHE A 349 5.31 4.76 18.84
N ASN A 350 4.05 4.47 19.13
CA ASN A 350 3.58 3.15 19.51
C ASN A 350 2.42 2.73 18.61
N ASP A 351 2.51 1.52 18.06
CA ASP A 351 1.52 0.95 17.14
C ASP A 351 0.13 0.71 17.78
N THR A 352 0.07 0.57 19.11
CA THR A 352 -1.22 0.48 19.85
C THR A 352 -1.86 1.84 20.14
N GLN A 353 -1.24 2.96 19.74
CA GLN A 353 -1.85 4.30 19.84
C GLN A 353 -2.86 4.58 18.74
N ALA A 354 -2.99 3.73 17.72
CA ALA A 354 -3.91 3.99 16.62
C ALA A 354 -4.67 2.73 16.25
N VAL A 355 -5.98 2.87 16.07
CA VAL A 355 -6.84 1.80 15.57
C VAL A 355 -7.52 2.25 14.28
N PRO A 356 -7.39 1.51 13.17
CA PRO A 356 -8.09 1.83 11.94
C PRO A 356 -9.57 1.50 12.10
N GLN A 357 -10.44 2.45 11.72
CA GLN A 357 -11.90 2.30 11.80
C GLN A 357 -12.52 2.09 10.44
N TYR A 358 -12.04 2.83 9.43
CA TYR A 358 -12.53 2.75 8.06
C TYR A 358 -11.39 2.78 7.05
N LEU A 359 -11.59 2.05 5.95
CA LEU A 359 -10.79 2.15 4.73
C LEU A 359 -11.62 2.83 3.65
N TRP A 360 -11.13 3.97 3.18
CA TRP A 360 -11.71 4.76 2.10
C TRP A 360 -10.90 4.51 0.82
N THR A 361 -11.52 3.86 -0.17
CA THR A 361 -10.94 3.71 -1.51
C THR A 361 -11.45 4.85 -2.39
N CYS A 362 -10.52 5.66 -2.87
CA CYS A 362 -10.79 6.87 -3.62
C CYS A 362 -10.05 6.87 -4.96
N ILE A 363 -10.44 7.79 -5.84
CA ILE A 363 -9.62 8.21 -6.97
C ILE A 363 -9.46 9.73 -6.93
N GLN A 364 -8.38 10.23 -7.52
CA GLN A 364 -8.16 11.67 -7.59
C GLN A 364 -9.07 12.27 -8.67
N ASP A 365 -9.84 13.30 -8.31
CA ASP A 365 -10.59 14.04 -9.33
C ASP A 365 -9.61 14.83 -10.19
N HIS A 366 -9.64 14.56 -11.49
CA HIS A 366 -9.03 15.42 -12.49
C HIS A 366 -9.87 16.69 -12.59
N VAL A 367 -9.69 17.61 -11.65
CA VAL A 367 -10.04 19.00 -11.94
C VAL A 367 -9.10 19.43 -13.06
N GLN A 368 -9.64 19.58 -14.28
CA GLN A 368 -8.93 20.28 -15.35
C GLN A 368 -8.59 21.66 -14.79
N ASP A 369 -7.31 21.87 -14.47
CA ASP A 369 -6.80 23.19 -14.13
C ASP A 369 -6.98 24.09 -15.35
N TYR A 370 -8.10 24.79 -15.42
CA TYR A 370 -8.23 26.01 -16.23
C TYR A 370 -7.41 27.10 -15.53
N SER A 371 -6.09 26.97 -15.56
CA SER A 371 -5.18 28.06 -15.21
C SER A 371 -4.21 28.27 -16.37
N GLY A 372 -4.49 29.32 -17.15
CA GLY A 372 -3.47 30.01 -17.94
C GLY A 372 -3.05 29.38 -19.27
N GLN A 373 -3.97 28.87 -20.09
CA GLN A 373 -3.72 28.90 -21.54
C GLN A 373 -3.88 30.35 -22.00
N MET A 374 -2.75 31.05 -22.08
CA MET A 374 -2.65 32.29 -22.83
C MET A 374 -3.03 31.95 -24.28
N MET A 375 -4.24 32.32 -24.66
CA MET A 375 -4.75 32.24 -26.03
C MET A 375 -3.75 32.96 -26.94
N LEU A 376 -2.94 32.19 -27.67
CA LEU A 376 -2.28 32.68 -28.86
C LEU A 376 -3.39 32.93 -29.88
N SER A 377 -3.72 34.21 -30.05
CA SER A 377 -4.67 34.69 -31.05
C SER A 377 -4.34 34.10 -32.43
N PRO A 378 -5.34 33.61 -33.18
CA PRO A 378 -5.09 33.08 -34.51
C PRO A 378 -4.73 34.23 -35.45
N GLN A 379 -3.49 34.23 -35.93
CA GLN A 379 -3.07 35.11 -37.02
C GLN A 379 -3.93 34.82 -38.26
N GLN A 380 -4.73 35.80 -38.65
CA GLN A 380 -5.44 35.84 -39.92
C GLN A 380 -4.51 36.35 -41.06
N PRO A 381 -4.83 36.01 -42.32
CA PRO A 381 -3.86 35.78 -43.37
C PRO A 381 -3.45 37.05 -44.13
N TRP A 382 -2.20 37.05 -44.60
CA TRP A 382 -1.64 38.07 -45.48
C TRP A 382 -2.41 38.15 -46.81
N ARG A 383 -3.06 39.29 -47.06
CA ARG A 383 -3.37 39.77 -48.41
C ARG A 383 -2.73 41.13 -48.64
N LYS A 384 -2.06 41.21 -49.80
CA LYS A 384 -1.38 42.36 -50.43
C LYS A 384 -2.28 43.58 -50.61
N LEU A 385 -1.65 44.77 -50.62
CA LEU A 385 -1.86 45.98 -51.47
C LEU A 385 -0.89 47.06 -50.90
N SER A 386 0.24 47.42 -51.51
CA SER A 386 0.50 48.31 -52.67
C SER A 386 0.10 49.79 -52.49
N SER A 387 1.11 50.64 -52.24
CA SER A 387 1.30 52.07 -52.60
C SER A 387 2.36 52.62 -51.62
N GLY A 388 3.47 53.26 -51.96
CA GLY A 388 3.83 54.12 -53.08
C GLY A 388 4.21 55.51 -52.54
N SER A 389 5.51 55.87 -52.62
CA SER A 389 6.11 57.23 -52.63
C SER A 389 6.12 58.10 -51.35
N SER A 390 7.31 58.42 -50.79
CA SER A 390 8.09 59.71 -50.85
C SER A 390 7.55 60.77 -49.86
N VAL A 391 8.30 61.45 -48.99
CA VAL A 391 9.55 62.26 -49.07
C VAL A 391 10.06 62.32 -47.61
N ASP A 392 11.34 62.13 -47.26
CA ASP A 392 12.51 63.03 -47.35
C ASP A 392 13.80 62.22 -47.10
#